data_AF-A0A6I4M009-F1
#
_entry.id   AF-A0A6I4M009-F1
#
_cell.length_a   1.000
_cell.length_b   1.000
_cell.length_c   1.000
_cell.angle_alpha   90.00
_cell.angle_beta   90.00
_cell.angle_gamma   90.00
#
_symmetry.space_group_name_H-M   'P 1'
#
loop_
_entity.id
_entity.type
_entity.pdbx_description
1 polymer ?
#
loop_
_entity_poly.entity_id
_entity_poly.type
_entity_poly.pdbx_seq_one_letter_code
_entity_poly.pdbx_strand_id
1 'polypeptide(L)'
;MKMNIVYKAMTGVLLLCAGTAAMAWAQGGDLSLLQSIDRGMWQLRAVGGGPSGASVNQICVGDPIKLTQIQHGTALCEHYVVRSSPTAVTVSYSCKGAGQGLTTIRKESGKLIHIQSQGIRNNSPFSFAVEGRYTGAC
;
A
#
# COMPACT_ATOMS: atom_id res chain seq x y z
N MET A 1 -40.73 72.80 -1.78
CA MET A 1 -39.45 73.53 -1.83
C MET A 1 -38.44 72.75 -0.99
N LYS A 2 -37.45 72.10 -1.66
CA LYS A 2 -36.23 71.41 -1.14
C LYS A 2 -36.46 70.37 -0.02
N MET A 3 -36.15 69.09 -0.23
CA MET A 3 -34.79 68.58 -0.05
C MET A 3 -34.57 67.25 -0.83
N ASN A 4 -33.59 67.24 -1.72
CA ASN A 4 -33.10 66.03 -2.39
C ASN A 4 -32.06 65.35 -1.48
N ILE A 5 -32.24 64.08 -1.16
CA ILE A 5 -31.17 63.23 -0.61
C ILE A 5 -30.79 62.21 -1.69
N VAL A 6 -29.67 62.52 -2.35
CA VAL A 6 -29.01 61.66 -3.33
C VAL A 6 -28.17 60.65 -2.55
N TYR A 7 -28.66 59.42 -2.38
CA TYR A 7 -27.84 58.32 -1.87
C TYR A 7 -26.90 57.86 -2.99
N LYS A 8 -25.69 58.43 -3.01
CA LYS A 8 -24.60 57.98 -3.87
C LYS A 8 -24.20 56.55 -3.50
N ALA A 9 -24.11 55.74 -4.55
CA ALA A 9 -23.55 54.40 -4.65
C ALA A 9 -22.45 54.06 -3.63
N MET A 10 -22.64 52.91 -2.96
CA MET A 10 -21.54 52.13 -2.40
C MET A 10 -21.78 50.66 -2.74
N THR A 11 -21.46 50.30 -3.98
CA THR A 11 -21.32 48.92 -4.45
C THR A 11 -20.06 48.32 -3.82
N GLY A 12 -20.20 47.68 -2.66
CA GLY A 12 -19.15 46.88 -2.03
C GLY A 12 -18.97 45.56 -2.79
N VAL A 13 -17.86 45.44 -3.53
CA VAL A 13 -17.46 44.22 -4.23
C VAL A 13 -17.09 43.15 -3.19
N LEU A 14 -17.92 42.12 -3.06
CA LEU A 14 -17.60 40.92 -2.29
C LEU A 14 -16.53 40.12 -3.06
N LEU A 15 -15.28 40.16 -2.57
CA LEU A 15 -14.20 39.30 -3.02
C LEU A 15 -14.53 37.84 -2.63
N LEU A 16 -15.08 37.10 -3.59
CA LEU A 16 -15.23 35.65 -3.52
C LEU A 16 -13.84 35.00 -3.56
N CYS A 17 -13.33 34.60 -2.39
CA CYS A 17 -12.21 33.67 -2.29
C CYS A 17 -12.64 32.33 -2.91
N ALA A 18 -12.35 32.13 -4.20
CA ALA A 18 -12.44 30.84 -4.85
C ALA A 18 -11.32 29.95 -4.31
N GLY A 19 -11.59 29.27 -3.19
CA GLY A 19 -10.76 28.19 -2.69
C GLY A 19 -10.77 27.07 -3.73
N THR A 20 -9.66 26.87 -4.43
CA THR A 20 -9.43 25.70 -5.26
C THR A 20 -9.35 24.49 -4.34
N ALA A 21 -10.48 23.80 -4.16
CA ALA A 21 -10.46 22.44 -3.65
C ALA A 21 -9.68 21.59 -4.65
N ALA A 22 -8.39 21.37 -4.37
CA ALA A 22 -7.60 20.38 -5.07
C ALA A 22 -8.26 19.02 -4.80
N MET A 23 -9.10 18.56 -5.73
CA MET A 23 -9.59 17.20 -5.72
C MET A 23 -8.37 16.30 -5.85
N ALA A 24 -7.92 15.68 -4.76
CA ALA A 24 -6.95 14.61 -4.82
C ALA A 24 -7.67 13.40 -5.41
N TRP A 25 -7.38 13.10 -6.67
CA TRP A 25 -7.88 11.90 -7.34
C TRP A 25 -7.18 10.72 -6.66
N ALA A 26 -7.88 10.00 -5.79
CA ALA A 26 -7.42 8.71 -5.31
C ALA A 26 -7.41 7.77 -6.51
N GLN A 27 -6.27 7.67 -7.20
CA GLN A 27 -6.07 6.61 -8.18
C GLN A 27 -6.17 5.30 -7.41
N GLY A 28 -7.28 4.56 -7.62
CA GLY A 28 -7.39 3.19 -7.15
C GLY A 28 -6.16 2.45 -7.65
N GLY A 29 -5.26 2.10 -6.74
CA GLY A 29 -3.98 1.51 -7.12
C GLY A 29 -4.21 0.14 -7.75
N ASP A 30 -3.47 -0.16 -8.81
CA ASP A 30 -3.42 -1.52 -9.34
C ASP A 30 -2.28 -2.32 -8.69
N LEU A 31 -2.21 -3.61 -9.01
CA LEU A 31 -1.15 -4.52 -8.60
C LEU A 31 -0.04 -4.65 -9.67
N SER A 32 0.08 -3.68 -10.58
CA SER A 32 1.01 -3.76 -11.72
C SER A 32 2.47 -3.93 -11.27
N LEU A 33 2.87 -3.29 -10.17
CA LEU A 33 4.20 -3.48 -9.59
C LEU A 33 4.48 -4.95 -9.27
N LEU A 34 3.51 -5.69 -8.73
CA LEU A 34 3.72 -7.09 -8.39
C LEU A 34 3.97 -7.95 -9.64
N GLN A 35 3.34 -7.61 -10.78
CA GLN A 35 3.57 -8.29 -12.05
C GLN A 35 4.98 -8.06 -12.61
N SER A 36 5.68 -7.03 -12.14
CA SER A 36 7.07 -6.74 -12.52
C SER A 36 8.12 -7.41 -11.64
N ILE A 37 7.70 -8.26 -10.70
CA ILE A 37 8.58 -9.07 -9.84
C ILE A 37 8.75 -10.46 -10.48
N ASP A 38 9.97 -10.96 -10.48
CA ASP A 38 10.30 -12.26 -11.08
C ASP A 38 9.59 -13.41 -10.34
N ARG A 39 9.05 -14.35 -11.11
CA ARG A 39 8.45 -15.58 -10.60
C ARG A 39 9.53 -16.64 -10.38
N GLY A 40 9.38 -17.43 -9.32
CA GLY A 40 10.33 -18.49 -8.95
C GLY A 40 10.63 -18.50 -7.46
N MET A 41 11.80 -19.01 -7.07
CA MET A 41 12.17 -19.16 -5.66
C MET A 41 12.76 -17.88 -5.09
N TRP A 42 12.27 -17.47 -3.92
CA TRP A 42 12.72 -16.28 -3.20
C TRP A 42 13.18 -16.62 -1.80
N GLN A 43 14.37 -16.15 -1.44
CA GLN A 43 14.89 -16.17 -0.08
C GLN A 43 14.50 -14.88 0.65
N LEU A 44 13.95 -15.00 1.86
CA LEU A 44 13.59 -13.89 2.74
C LEU A 44 14.60 -13.80 3.88
N ARG A 45 15.11 -12.61 4.14
CA ARG A 45 16.09 -12.33 5.19
C ARG A 45 15.65 -11.15 6.03
N ALA A 46 15.81 -11.24 7.35
CA ALA A 46 15.51 -10.14 8.25
C ALA A 46 16.32 -8.89 7.89
N VAL A 47 15.68 -7.73 7.90
CA VAL A 47 16.42 -6.46 7.85
C VAL A 47 17.08 -6.24 9.20
N GLY A 48 18.41 -6.07 9.24
CA GLY A 48 19.16 -5.77 10.47
C GLY A 48 19.75 -6.96 11.23
N GLY A 49 19.60 -8.20 10.74
CA GLY A 49 20.19 -9.39 11.35
C GLY A 49 19.42 -9.86 12.59
N GLY A 50 18.76 -11.03 12.49
CA GLY A 50 17.92 -11.57 13.56
C GLY A 50 16.81 -12.46 12.99
N PRO A 51 15.88 -12.93 13.84
CA PRO A 51 14.68 -13.62 13.36
C PRO A 51 13.90 -12.72 12.40
N SER A 52 13.48 -13.26 11.26
CA SER A 52 12.77 -12.49 10.23
C SER A 52 11.40 -12.00 10.68
N GLY A 53 10.75 -12.70 11.62
CA GLY A 53 9.36 -12.47 12.01
C GLY A 53 8.33 -12.94 10.97
N ALA A 54 8.78 -13.22 9.74
CA ALA A 54 7.99 -13.85 8.71
C ALA A 54 7.77 -15.34 9.02
N SER A 55 6.63 -15.88 8.60
CA SER A 55 6.26 -17.29 8.78
C SER A 55 7.16 -18.28 8.04
N VAL A 56 7.91 -17.82 7.03
CA VAL A 56 8.82 -18.61 6.19
C VAL A 56 10.09 -17.82 5.89
N ASN A 57 11.19 -18.52 5.65
CA ASN A 57 12.45 -17.92 5.19
C ASN A 57 12.65 -18.06 3.68
N GLN A 58 11.82 -18.85 2.99
CA GLN A 58 11.89 -19.05 1.55
C GLN A 58 10.46 -19.28 1.02
N ILE A 59 10.17 -18.80 -0.18
CA ILE A 59 8.85 -18.94 -0.82
C ILE A 59 8.99 -19.12 -2.33
N CYS A 60 8.27 -20.09 -2.88
CA CYS A 60 8.07 -20.20 -4.32
C CYS A 60 6.94 -19.25 -4.74
N VAL A 61 7.28 -18.28 -5.58
CA VAL A 61 6.37 -17.24 -6.08
C VAL A 61 5.92 -17.62 -7.50
N GLY A 62 4.82 -18.37 -7.59
CA GLY A 62 4.09 -18.55 -8.85
C GLY A 62 3.17 -17.36 -9.16
N ASP A 63 2.53 -16.82 -8.12
CA ASP A 63 1.73 -15.60 -8.16
C ASP A 63 2.32 -14.58 -7.17
N PRO A 64 2.83 -13.43 -7.67
CA PRO A 64 3.39 -12.37 -6.84
C PRO A 64 2.46 -11.82 -5.74
N ILE A 65 1.13 -11.99 -5.84
CA ILE A 65 0.21 -11.58 -4.76
C ILE A 65 0.49 -12.30 -3.44
N LYS A 66 1.07 -13.51 -3.49
CA LYS A 66 1.44 -14.28 -2.30
C LYS A 66 2.46 -13.59 -1.42
N LEU A 67 3.30 -12.71 -1.99
CA LEU A 67 4.24 -11.90 -1.23
C LEU A 67 3.54 -10.92 -0.28
N THR A 68 2.30 -10.54 -0.56
CA THR A 68 1.52 -9.62 0.28
C THR A 68 0.95 -10.28 1.53
N GLN A 69 0.81 -11.61 1.55
CA GLN A 69 0.14 -12.35 2.64
C GLN A 69 1.02 -13.45 3.25
N ILE A 70 2.36 -13.26 3.28
CA ILE A 70 3.33 -14.27 3.72
C ILE A 70 2.93 -14.88 5.08
N GLN A 71 2.50 -14.06 6.03
CA GLN A 71 2.13 -14.55 7.36
C GLN A 71 0.96 -15.54 7.34
N HIS A 72 0.05 -15.42 6.37
CA HIS A 72 -1.14 -16.25 6.21
C HIS A 72 -0.98 -17.36 5.17
N GLY A 73 0.18 -17.44 4.50
CA GLY A 73 0.56 -18.55 3.63
C GLY A 73 -0.45 -18.82 2.51
N THR A 74 -1.03 -20.02 2.50
CA THR A 74 -1.98 -20.48 1.47
C THR A 74 -3.43 -20.08 1.73
N ALA A 75 -3.73 -19.37 2.83
CA ALA A 75 -5.08 -18.90 3.11
C ALA A 75 -5.68 -18.11 1.93
N LEU A 76 -6.99 -18.24 1.74
CA LEU A 76 -7.74 -17.45 0.78
C LEU A 76 -8.01 -16.07 1.41
N CYS A 77 -7.44 -15.03 0.82
CA CYS A 77 -7.54 -13.67 1.31
C CYS A 77 -8.05 -12.74 0.22
N GLU A 78 -8.91 -11.82 0.61
CA GLU A 78 -9.31 -10.67 -0.20
C GLU A 78 -8.25 -9.58 -0.05
N HIS A 79 -7.85 -8.97 -1.15
CA HIS A 79 -6.78 -7.97 -1.20
C HIS A 79 -7.34 -6.64 -1.68
N TYR A 80 -6.95 -5.56 -1.02
CA TYR A 80 -7.32 -4.19 -1.35
C TYR A 80 -6.06 -3.33 -1.46
N VAL A 81 -5.86 -2.71 -2.61
CA VAL A 81 -4.70 -1.83 -2.83
C VAL A 81 -4.96 -0.49 -2.17
N VAL A 82 -4.18 -0.19 -1.14
CA VAL A 82 -4.24 1.07 -0.39
C VAL A 82 -3.46 2.17 -1.12
N ARG A 83 -2.31 1.82 -1.68
CA ARG A 83 -1.45 2.73 -2.43
C ARG A 83 -0.66 1.94 -3.47
N SER A 84 -0.48 2.52 -4.66
CA SER A 84 0.35 1.94 -5.71
C SER A 84 1.23 3.00 -6.37
N SER A 85 2.45 2.62 -6.73
CA SER A 85 3.41 3.40 -7.50
C SER A 85 4.31 2.44 -8.31
N PRO A 86 5.12 2.96 -9.24
CA PRO A 86 6.06 2.13 -10.01
C PRO A 86 7.13 1.39 -9.18
N THR A 87 7.36 1.81 -7.93
CA THR A 87 8.42 1.27 -7.04
C THR A 87 7.93 0.78 -5.69
N ALA A 88 6.68 1.04 -5.30
CA ALA A 88 6.09 0.47 -4.10
C ALA A 88 4.58 0.21 -4.24
N VAL A 89 4.09 -0.83 -3.58
CA VAL A 89 2.66 -1.11 -3.42
C VAL A 89 2.36 -1.41 -1.95
N THR A 90 1.25 -0.87 -1.46
CA THR A 90 0.72 -1.18 -0.12
C THR A 90 -0.65 -1.83 -0.29
N VAL A 91 -0.79 -3.04 0.24
CA VAL A 91 -1.98 -3.88 0.13
C VAL A 91 -2.49 -4.19 1.53
N SER A 92 -3.73 -3.86 1.81
CA SER A 92 -4.49 -4.40 2.93
C SER A 92 -5.10 -5.72 2.49
N TYR A 93 -5.12 -6.74 3.34
CA TYR A 93 -5.75 -8.01 3.02
C TYR A 93 -6.47 -8.60 4.22
N SER A 94 -7.53 -9.36 3.96
CA SER A 94 -8.35 -10.04 4.96
C SER A 94 -8.55 -11.49 4.56
N CYS A 95 -8.27 -12.41 5.49
CA CYS A 95 -8.34 -13.86 5.28
C CYS A 95 -9.47 -14.41 6.16
N LYS A 96 -10.50 -14.98 5.54
CA LYS A 96 -11.70 -15.45 6.25
C LYS A 96 -11.34 -16.43 7.37
N GLY A 97 -11.61 -16.03 8.62
CA GLY A 97 -11.33 -16.84 9.81
C GLY A 97 -9.85 -16.96 10.23
N ALA A 98 -8.92 -16.35 9.49
CA ALA A 98 -7.48 -16.44 9.77
C ALA A 98 -6.86 -15.08 10.17
N GLY A 99 -7.59 -13.98 10.00
CA GLY A 99 -7.19 -12.63 10.38
C GLY A 99 -6.94 -11.72 9.17
N GLN A 100 -6.04 -10.76 9.31
CA GLN A 100 -5.86 -9.69 8.33
C GLN A 100 -4.45 -9.09 8.44
N GLY A 101 -4.04 -8.32 7.44
CA GLY A 101 -2.79 -7.58 7.50
C GLY A 101 -2.72 -6.41 6.54
N LEU A 102 -1.65 -5.63 6.70
CA LEU A 102 -1.24 -4.55 5.81
C LEU A 102 0.21 -4.82 5.42
N THR A 103 0.46 -4.95 4.13
CA THR A 103 1.79 -5.23 3.59
C THR A 103 2.20 -4.16 2.62
N THR A 104 3.39 -3.60 2.82
CA THR A 104 4.06 -2.74 1.85
C THR A 104 5.22 -3.50 1.22
N ILE A 105 5.25 -3.54 -0.10
CA ILE A 105 6.34 -4.10 -0.89
C ILE A 105 6.99 -2.97 -1.67
N ARG A 106 8.30 -2.79 -1.47
CA ARG A 106 9.14 -1.87 -2.21
C ARG A 106 10.06 -2.66 -3.13
N LYS A 107 10.10 -2.30 -4.41
CA LYS A 107 10.87 -2.98 -5.43
C LYS A 107 12.15 -2.19 -5.73
N GLU A 108 13.31 -2.81 -5.52
CA GLU A 108 14.60 -2.29 -5.98
C GLU A 108 14.88 -2.75 -7.41
N SER A 109 14.56 -4.03 -7.70
CA SER A 109 14.61 -4.61 -9.04
C SER A 109 13.60 -5.77 -9.15
N GLY A 110 13.45 -6.37 -10.32
CA GLY A 110 12.63 -7.59 -10.47
C GLY A 110 13.05 -8.75 -9.57
N LYS A 111 14.30 -8.74 -9.06
CA LYS A 111 14.94 -9.80 -8.26
C LYS A 111 15.25 -9.42 -6.81
N LEU A 112 14.96 -8.19 -6.40
CA LEU A 112 15.26 -7.66 -5.07
C LEU A 112 14.12 -6.76 -4.60
N ILE A 113 13.51 -7.14 -3.48
CA ILE A 113 12.38 -6.42 -2.88
C ILE A 113 12.55 -6.29 -1.37
N HIS A 114 11.89 -5.30 -0.78
CA HIS A 114 11.71 -5.20 0.66
C HIS A 114 10.23 -5.33 1.00
N ILE A 115 9.92 -6.14 2.00
CA ILE A 115 8.56 -6.42 2.44
C ILE A 115 8.45 -6.03 3.90
N GLN A 116 7.48 -5.19 4.22
CA GLN A 116 7.06 -4.90 5.58
C GLN A 116 5.61 -5.30 5.72
N SER A 117 5.29 -6.11 6.73
CA SER A 117 3.92 -6.57 6.96
C SER A 117 3.59 -6.56 8.44
N GLN A 118 2.35 -6.22 8.76
CA GLN A 118 1.83 -6.22 10.12
C GLN A 118 0.35 -6.58 10.11
N GLY A 119 -0.16 -7.13 11.20
CA GLY A 119 -1.58 -7.49 11.30
C GLY A 119 -1.90 -8.45 12.41
N ILE A 120 -2.98 -9.20 12.23
CA ILE A 120 -3.45 -10.25 13.14
C ILE A 120 -3.50 -11.57 12.40
N ARG A 121 -2.96 -12.63 13.01
CA ARG A 121 -3.13 -14.02 12.56
C ARG A 121 -3.57 -14.86 13.75
N ASN A 122 -4.68 -15.58 13.62
CA ASN A 122 -5.21 -16.44 14.68
C ASN A 122 -5.28 -15.73 16.05
N ASN A 123 -5.88 -14.53 16.08
CA ASN A 123 -6.01 -13.67 17.26
C ASN A 123 -4.69 -13.17 17.89
N SER A 124 -3.55 -13.34 17.22
CA SER A 124 -2.25 -12.87 17.70
C SER A 124 -1.68 -11.80 16.75
N PRO A 125 -1.14 -10.68 17.28
CA PRO A 125 -0.49 -9.68 16.44
C PRO A 125 0.82 -10.21 15.86
N PHE A 126 1.15 -9.71 14.67
CA PHE A 126 2.47 -9.91 14.07
C PHE A 126 2.95 -8.62 13.41
N SER A 127 4.27 -8.51 13.27
CA SER A 127 4.94 -7.49 12.47
C SER A 127 6.29 -8.03 12.03
N PHE A 128 6.66 -7.80 10.78
CA PHE A 128 7.96 -8.18 10.25
C PHE A 128 8.43 -7.25 9.14
N ALA A 129 9.76 -7.23 8.94
CA ALA A 129 10.40 -6.58 7.81
C ALA A 129 11.52 -7.47 7.25
N VAL A 130 11.47 -7.76 5.95
CA VAL A 130 12.43 -8.65 5.28
C VAL A 130 12.89 -8.08 3.94
N GLU A 131 14.13 -8.40 3.58
CA GLU A 131 14.62 -8.33 2.21
C GLU A 131 14.34 -9.67 1.52
N GLY A 132 13.69 -9.61 0.35
CA GLY A 132 13.48 -10.75 -0.53
C GLY A 132 14.49 -10.73 -1.68
N ARG A 133 15.16 -11.86 -1.93
CA ARG A 133 16.03 -12.06 -3.08
C ARG A 133 15.58 -13.24 -3.92
N TYR A 134 15.44 -13.04 -5.22
CA TYR A 134 15.24 -14.11 -6.17
C TYR A 134 16.46 -15.05 -6.20
N THR A 135 16.21 -16.35 -6.26
CA THR A 135 17.25 -17.41 -6.20
C THR A 135 17.21 -18.40 -7.35
N GLY A 136 16.17 -18.37 -8.20
CA GLY A 136 16.07 -19.25 -9.36
C GLY A 136 14.65 -19.76 -9.59
N ALA A 137 14.54 -20.85 -10.34
CA ALA A 137 13.28 -21.57 -10.47
C ALA A 137 12.85 -22.18 -9.11
N CYS A 138 11.56 -22.42 -8.96
CA CYS A 138 11.11 -23.45 -8.04
C CYS A 138 11.40 -24.82 -8.67
#